data_AF-A0A8S3Y6H0-F1
#
_entry.id   AF-A0A8S3Y6H0-F1
#
_cell.length_a   1.000
_cell.length_b   1.000
_cell.length_c   1.000
_cell.angle_alpha   90.00
_cell.angle_beta   90.00
_cell.angle_gamma   90.00
#
_symmetry.space_group_name_H-M   'P 1'
#
loop_
_entity.id
_entity.type
_entity.pdbx_description
1 polymer ?
#
loop_
_entity_poly.entity_id
_entity_poly.type
_entity_poly.pdbx_seq_one_letter_code
_entity_poly.pdbx_strand_id
1 'polypeptide(L)'
;MTAMGCQIPSFHQLCLAHGIQCAVVNVIYKNLYSQSVETVENSEEIDTEDTLSTIVDSEAEESEDEETDENDDGQGFVVSNAETRSESRLNVDYKDLIVKVRKVVKFFKKSPTRTEVLNEHVLEDNKRAGLVLDCKTRWSSMVDMVSKFLLLKDAILKALIDLKEKTMFSTYELDLLQDLSTTLTIVKSTVEAFCQEKANLLTADTALQFMVTKLQENNGVISSRLLQALTLRIAQRRQADLVCTLKYLHNPNKYYQEQSSTVFPKVGNDVITKVIVDIQKKIL
;
A
#
# COMPACT_ATOMS: atom_id res chain seq x y z
N MET A 1 34.94 -3.59 0.94
CA MET A 1 34.06 -3.36 2.11
C MET A 1 32.98 -4.43 2.05
N THR A 2 33.15 -5.50 2.82
CA THR A 2 32.30 -6.70 2.75
C THR A 2 30.91 -6.34 3.25
N ALA A 3 29.88 -6.51 2.42
CA ALA A 3 28.51 -6.19 2.76
C ALA A 3 27.97 -7.18 3.81
N MET A 4 28.26 -6.92 5.08
CA MET A 4 27.61 -7.64 6.18
C MET A 4 26.10 -7.39 6.09
N GLY A 5 25.32 -8.48 6.01
CA GLY A 5 23.85 -8.42 6.01
C GLY A 5 23.16 -8.66 4.66
N CYS A 6 23.89 -8.87 3.55
CA CYS A 6 23.28 -9.17 2.24
C CYS A 6 23.17 -10.68 1.93
N GLN A 7 23.75 -11.56 2.75
CA GLN A 7 23.85 -13.01 2.46
C GLN A 7 22.84 -13.89 3.21
N ILE A 8 21.94 -13.31 4.00
CA ILE A 8 20.89 -14.04 4.72
C ILE A 8 19.56 -13.37 4.35
N PRO A 9 18.52 -14.10 3.91
CA PRO A 9 17.19 -13.54 3.72
C PRO A 9 16.75 -12.83 4.98
N SER A 10 16.61 -11.50 4.92
CA SER A 10 16.32 -10.76 6.13
C SER A 10 14.83 -10.87 6.45
N PHE A 11 14.50 -11.69 7.47
CA PHE A 11 13.14 -11.80 7.99
C PHE A 11 12.54 -10.43 8.36
N HIS A 12 13.39 -9.46 8.68
CA HIS A 12 13.02 -8.08 8.96
C HIS A 12 12.41 -7.37 7.75
N GLN A 13 12.96 -7.52 6.54
CA GLN A 13 12.37 -6.90 5.34
C GLN A 13 10.98 -7.46 5.06
N LEU A 14 10.82 -8.78 5.15
CA LEU A 14 9.51 -9.43 4.98
C LEU A 14 8.51 -8.96 6.04
N CYS A 15 8.94 -8.86 7.30
CA CYS A 15 8.10 -8.37 8.40
C CYS A 15 7.67 -6.91 8.17
N LEU A 16 8.59 -6.05 7.75
CA LEU A 16 8.31 -4.64 7.45
C LEU A 16 7.38 -4.48 6.25
N ALA A 17 7.63 -5.20 5.15
CA ALA A 17 6.75 -5.22 3.98
C ALA A 17 5.34 -5.69 4.35
N HIS A 18 5.23 -6.75 5.15
CA HIS A 18 3.95 -7.23 5.66
C HIS A 18 3.27 -6.18 6.55
N GLY A 19 4.01 -5.46 7.40
CA GLY A 19 3.49 -4.35 8.20
C GLY A 19 2.90 -3.23 7.35
N ILE A 20 3.58 -2.85 6.27
CA ILE A 20 3.09 -1.86 5.30
C ILE A 20 1.84 -2.38 4.58
N GLN A 21 1.85 -3.63 4.11
CA GLN A 21 0.68 -4.28 3.51
C GLN A 21 -0.53 -4.21 4.45
N CYS A 22 -0.36 -4.56 5.73
CA CYS A 22 -1.43 -4.47 6.73
C CYS A 22 -1.94 -3.03 6.89
N ALA A 23 -1.06 -2.03 6.87
CA ALA A 23 -1.48 -0.62 6.98
C ALA A 23 -2.30 -0.18 5.76
N VAL A 24 -1.83 -0.48 4.54
CA VAL A 24 -2.54 -0.13 3.31
C VAL A 24 -3.89 -0.83 3.23
N VAL A 25 -3.93 -2.13 3.51
CA VAL A 25 -5.19 -2.89 3.56
C VAL A 25 -6.14 -2.31 4.59
N ASN A 26 -5.65 -1.92 5.78
CA ASN A 26 -6.49 -1.33 6.82
C ASN A 26 -7.10 0.02 6.43
N VAL A 27 -6.42 0.83 5.62
CA VAL A 27 -6.93 2.16 5.23
C VAL A 27 -7.78 2.11 3.97
N ILE A 28 -7.33 1.35 2.96
CA ILE A 28 -7.92 1.34 1.62
C ILE A 28 -8.98 0.29 1.44
N TYR A 29 -8.80 -0.89 2.03
CA TYR A 29 -9.68 -2.03 1.81
C TYR A 29 -10.63 -2.26 3.00
N LYS A 30 -10.11 -2.26 4.21
CA LYS A 30 -10.97 -2.47 5.38
C LYS A 30 -11.73 -1.20 5.73
N ASN A 31 -13.05 -1.34 5.81
CA ASN A 31 -13.84 -0.66 6.82
C ASN A 31 -15.04 -1.53 7.23
N LEU A 32 -14.82 -2.51 8.11
CA LEU A 32 -15.86 -3.39 8.68
C LEU A 32 -15.51 -3.85 10.12
N TYR A 33 -15.01 -2.96 10.98
CA TYR A 33 -14.96 -3.23 12.43
C TYR A 33 -15.15 -1.95 13.29
N SER A 34 -15.96 -1.01 12.79
CA SER A 34 -16.52 0.06 13.62
C SER A 34 -18.02 -0.15 13.87
N GLN A 35 -18.56 -1.33 13.55
CA GLN A 35 -19.99 -1.63 13.67
C GLN A 35 -20.29 -2.84 14.58
N SER A 36 -19.39 -3.17 15.51
CA SER A 36 -19.64 -4.21 16.52
C SER A 36 -18.94 -4.00 17.88
N VAL A 37 -18.43 -2.79 18.19
CA VAL A 37 -17.76 -2.53 19.50
C VAL A 37 -18.28 -1.25 20.18
N GLU A 38 -19.56 -0.92 20.04
CA GLU A 38 -20.21 0.08 20.92
C GLU A 38 -21.35 -0.50 21.77
N THR A 39 -21.55 -1.81 21.80
CA THR A 39 -22.61 -2.41 22.64
C THR A 39 -22.23 -3.76 23.23
N VAL A 40 -21.12 -3.89 23.96
CA VAL A 40 -21.00 -4.92 25.03
C VAL A 40 -19.98 -4.45 26.10
N GLU A 41 -20.26 -3.34 26.78
CA GLU A 41 -19.78 -3.16 28.16
C GLU A 41 -21.02 -3.03 29.06
N ASN A 42 -21.77 -4.13 29.19
CA ASN A 42 -22.44 -4.48 30.45
C ASN A 42 -23.01 -5.90 30.40
N SER A 43 -22.96 -6.56 31.57
CA SER A 43 -23.65 -7.80 31.99
C SER A 43 -23.23 -9.15 31.38
N GLU A 44 -22.46 -9.88 32.21
CA GLU A 44 -22.76 -11.21 32.79
C GLU A 44 -23.03 -12.44 31.89
N GLU A 45 -22.38 -13.53 32.30
CA GLU A 45 -22.46 -14.91 31.80
C GLU A 45 -23.90 -15.41 31.57
N ILE A 46 -24.24 -15.90 30.36
CA ILE A 46 -25.15 -17.04 30.15
C ILE A 46 -24.74 -17.83 28.89
N ASP A 47 -24.57 -19.12 29.09
CA ASP A 47 -24.39 -20.22 28.11
C ASP A 47 -25.72 -20.55 27.40
N THR A 48 -25.74 -20.74 26.07
CA THR A 48 -26.58 -21.71 25.32
C THR A 48 -26.52 -21.53 23.79
N GLU A 49 -26.50 -22.67 23.11
CA GLU A 49 -26.62 -22.87 21.66
C GLU A 49 -27.92 -22.32 21.04
N ASP A 50 -27.84 -22.13 19.71
CA ASP A 50 -28.93 -22.23 18.73
C ASP A 50 -29.96 -21.11 18.68
N THR A 51 -29.81 -20.17 17.72
CA THR A 51 -30.88 -19.94 16.74
C THR A 51 -30.36 -19.22 15.49
N LEU A 52 -30.38 -19.96 14.38
CA LEU A 52 -30.39 -19.44 13.02
C LEU A 52 -31.72 -18.72 12.75
N SER A 53 -31.68 -17.42 12.40
CA SER A 53 -32.77 -16.81 11.61
C SER A 53 -32.28 -15.65 10.73
N THR A 54 -32.16 -15.98 9.44
CA THR A 54 -32.83 -15.30 8.33
C THR A 54 -33.01 -13.77 8.40
N ILE A 55 -32.16 -13.03 7.69
CA ILE A 55 -32.59 -11.84 6.95
C ILE A 55 -32.09 -12.00 5.51
N VAL A 56 -33.04 -12.30 4.64
CA VAL A 56 -32.95 -12.26 3.18
C VAL A 56 -33.51 -10.91 2.75
N ASP A 57 -32.72 -10.09 2.07
CA ASP A 57 -33.16 -9.33 0.89
C ASP A 57 -31.92 -8.68 0.25
N SER A 58 -31.45 -9.19 -0.89
CA SER A 58 -31.94 -8.92 -2.25
C SER A 58 -31.67 -7.48 -2.68
N GLU A 59 -30.59 -7.24 -3.43
CA GLU A 59 -30.67 -6.46 -4.67
C GLU A 59 -29.68 -7.04 -5.70
N ALA A 60 -30.14 -7.00 -6.94
CA ALA A 60 -29.78 -7.84 -8.07
C ALA A 60 -28.32 -7.77 -8.52
N GLU A 61 -27.79 -8.98 -8.78
CA GLU A 61 -26.66 -9.28 -9.65
C GLU A 61 -26.91 -8.74 -11.07
N GLU A 62 -26.09 -7.82 -11.54
CA GLU A 62 -25.76 -7.75 -12.97
C GLU A 62 -24.49 -8.56 -13.20
N SER A 63 -24.69 -9.76 -13.74
CA SER A 63 -23.65 -10.66 -14.21
C SER A 63 -22.82 -9.98 -15.31
N GLU A 64 -21.61 -9.53 -14.98
CA GLU A 64 -20.56 -9.31 -15.98
C GLU A 64 -19.46 -10.37 -15.78
N ASP A 65 -19.40 -11.26 -16.78
CA ASP A 65 -18.46 -12.35 -17.00
C ASP A 65 -17.12 -12.27 -16.24
N GLU A 66 -16.83 -13.32 -15.49
CA GLU A 66 -15.50 -13.65 -14.97
C GLU A 66 -14.58 -14.08 -16.11
N GLU A 67 -14.00 -13.10 -16.81
CA GLU A 67 -12.80 -13.33 -17.62
C GLU A 67 -11.60 -13.44 -16.66
N THR A 68 -10.97 -14.61 -16.68
CA THR A 68 -9.78 -14.97 -15.90
C THR A 68 -8.59 -14.17 -16.43
N ASP A 69 -8.03 -13.27 -15.63
CA ASP A 69 -6.82 -12.49 -15.99
C ASP A 69 -5.59 -13.40 -15.98
N GLU A 70 -5.34 -14.12 -17.08
CA GLU A 70 -4.04 -14.68 -17.40
C GLU A 70 -3.26 -13.67 -18.25
N ASN A 71 -2.44 -12.85 -17.58
CA ASN A 71 -1.19 -12.26 -18.11
C ASN A 71 -0.54 -11.37 -17.03
N ASP A 72 0.25 -11.97 -16.14
CA ASP A 72 1.20 -11.24 -15.29
C ASP A 72 2.58 -11.91 -15.36
N ASP A 73 3.39 -11.48 -16.34
CA ASP A 73 4.85 -11.73 -16.37
C ASP A 73 5.61 -10.65 -15.58
N GLY A 74 4.95 -9.96 -14.64
CA GLY A 74 5.59 -9.06 -13.69
C GLY A 74 6.27 -9.85 -12.57
N GLN A 75 7.59 -9.69 -12.44
CA GLN A 75 8.32 -10.00 -11.20
C GLN A 75 7.83 -9.10 -10.06
N GLY A 76 6.64 -9.38 -9.56
CA GLY A 76 6.05 -8.74 -8.41
C GLY A 76 6.40 -9.51 -7.15
N PHE A 77 6.85 -8.80 -6.12
CA PHE A 77 7.01 -9.36 -4.78
C PHE A 77 5.65 -9.89 -4.26
N VAL A 78 5.50 -11.23 -4.24
CA VAL A 78 4.32 -11.92 -3.71
C VAL A 78 4.58 -12.29 -2.24
N VAL A 79 4.02 -11.51 -1.31
CA VAL A 79 3.85 -11.97 0.07
C VAL A 79 2.63 -12.88 0.08
N SER A 80 2.87 -14.19 0.11
CA SER A 80 1.80 -15.19 0.21
C SER A 80 1.11 -15.06 1.56
N ASN A 81 -0.11 -14.55 1.57
CA ASN A 81 -0.88 -14.28 2.77
C ASN A 81 -1.85 -15.45 3.02
N ALA A 82 -1.45 -16.41 3.87
CA ALA A 82 -2.29 -17.59 4.18
C ALA A 82 -3.51 -17.26 5.07
N GLU A 83 -3.55 -16.07 5.70
CA GLU A 83 -4.56 -15.72 6.71
C GLU A 83 -5.59 -14.67 6.26
N THR A 84 -5.64 -14.30 4.98
CA THR A 84 -6.70 -13.39 4.51
C THR A 84 -7.09 -13.69 3.06
N ARG A 85 -7.80 -14.80 2.86
CA ARG A 85 -8.58 -15.03 1.64
C ARG A 85 -10.00 -14.45 1.77
N SER A 86 -10.16 -13.43 2.61
CA SER A 86 -11.38 -12.62 2.69
C SER A 86 -11.40 -11.68 1.48
N GLU A 87 -12.50 -11.66 0.74
CA GLU A 87 -12.72 -10.71 -0.35
C GLU A 87 -12.33 -9.29 0.11
N SER A 88 -11.27 -8.73 -0.49
CA SER A 88 -10.79 -7.40 -0.14
C SER A 88 -11.77 -6.38 -0.71
N ARG A 89 -12.76 -5.99 0.09
CA ARG A 89 -13.67 -4.87 -0.22
C ARG A 89 -12.89 -3.57 -0.12
N LEU A 90 -13.30 -2.51 -0.84
CA LEU A 90 -12.69 -1.18 -0.73
C LEU A 90 -13.44 -0.35 0.32
N ASN A 91 -12.75 0.57 0.98
CA ASN A 91 -13.35 1.56 1.86
C ASN A 91 -14.30 2.47 1.08
N VAL A 92 -15.43 2.84 1.68
CA VAL A 92 -16.55 3.57 1.03
C VAL A 92 -16.06 4.83 0.34
N ASP A 93 -15.13 5.56 0.97
CA ASP A 93 -14.62 6.86 0.48
C ASP A 93 -13.94 6.78 -0.91
N TYR A 94 -13.27 5.66 -1.23
CA TYR A 94 -12.50 5.51 -2.48
C TYR A 94 -13.05 4.42 -3.40
N LYS A 95 -13.95 3.58 -2.90
CA LYS A 95 -14.50 2.42 -3.64
C LYS A 95 -15.10 2.85 -4.97
N ASP A 96 -16.03 3.79 -4.93
CA ASP A 96 -16.80 4.18 -6.11
C ASP A 96 -15.91 4.84 -7.16
N LEU A 97 -14.94 5.63 -6.70
CA LEU A 97 -13.97 6.30 -7.55
C LEU A 97 -13.04 5.31 -8.27
N ILE A 98 -12.52 4.31 -7.56
CA ILE A 98 -11.67 3.27 -8.16
C ILE A 98 -12.49 2.38 -9.11
N VAL A 99 -13.73 2.02 -8.75
CA VAL A 99 -14.63 1.27 -9.63
C VAL A 99 -14.91 2.04 -10.92
N LYS A 100 -15.12 3.35 -10.82
CA LYS A 100 -15.31 4.24 -11.97
C LYS A 100 -14.07 4.28 -12.87
N VAL A 101 -12.86 4.38 -12.31
CA VAL A 101 -11.61 4.28 -13.09
C VAL A 101 -11.51 2.92 -13.79
N ARG A 102 -11.78 1.81 -13.09
CA ARG A 102 -11.78 0.46 -13.70
C ARG A 102 -12.76 0.35 -14.86
N LYS A 103 -13.96 0.92 -14.73
CA LYS A 103 -14.97 0.93 -15.79
C LYS A 103 -14.44 1.61 -17.05
N VAL A 104 -13.80 2.78 -16.90
CA VAL A 104 -13.20 3.50 -18.03
C VAL A 104 -12.03 2.74 -18.64
N VAL A 105 -11.14 2.19 -17.82
CA VAL A 105 -10.02 1.37 -18.31
C VAL A 105 -10.54 0.16 -19.09
N LYS A 106 -11.53 -0.57 -18.56
CA LYS A 106 -12.18 -1.68 -19.24
C LYS A 106 -12.87 -1.24 -20.53
N PHE A 107 -13.52 -0.08 -20.54
CA PHE A 107 -14.21 0.44 -21.72
C PHE A 107 -13.28 0.57 -22.93
N PHE A 108 -12.07 1.09 -22.72
CA PHE A 108 -11.03 1.17 -23.75
C PHE A 108 -10.41 -0.20 -24.05
N LYS A 109 -10.05 -0.99 -23.04
CA LYS A 109 -9.40 -2.30 -23.24
C LYS A 109 -10.29 -3.33 -23.95
N LYS A 110 -11.61 -3.26 -23.78
CA LYS A 110 -12.58 -4.17 -24.43
C LYS A 110 -12.70 -3.94 -25.96
N SER A 111 -12.16 -2.85 -26.52
CA SER A 111 -12.29 -2.57 -27.95
C SER A 111 -11.03 -1.90 -28.54
N PRO A 112 -10.38 -2.52 -29.54
CA PRO A 112 -9.24 -1.92 -30.24
C PRO A 112 -9.58 -0.56 -30.87
N THR A 113 -10.77 -0.42 -31.46
CA THR A 113 -11.23 0.83 -32.07
C THR A 113 -11.34 1.97 -31.06
N ARG A 114 -11.82 1.69 -29.85
CA ARG A 114 -11.87 2.71 -28.78
C ARG A 114 -10.48 3.12 -28.32
N THR A 115 -9.56 2.15 -28.26
CA THR A 115 -8.16 2.39 -27.93
C THR A 115 -7.47 3.23 -29.01
N GLU A 116 -7.83 3.03 -30.29
CA GLU A 116 -7.33 3.85 -31.40
C GLU A 116 -7.78 5.31 -31.27
N VAL A 117 -9.07 5.55 -30.99
CA VAL A 117 -9.59 6.91 -30.71
C VAL A 117 -8.86 7.54 -29.52
N LEU A 118 -8.60 6.79 -28.45
CA LEU A 118 -7.78 7.30 -27.34
C LEU A 118 -6.38 7.70 -27.83
N ASN A 119 -5.72 6.85 -28.61
CA ASN A 119 -4.37 7.09 -29.11
C ASN A 119 -4.27 8.30 -30.05
N GLU A 120 -5.35 8.70 -30.73
CA GLU A 120 -5.40 9.94 -31.50
C GLU A 120 -5.24 11.19 -30.62
N HIS A 121 -5.78 11.14 -29.39
CA HIS A 121 -5.70 12.25 -28.43
C HIS A 121 -4.46 12.22 -27.55
N VAL A 122 -3.71 11.12 -27.54
CA VAL A 122 -2.50 10.95 -26.73
C VAL A 122 -1.30 11.57 -27.45
N LEU A 123 -0.55 12.41 -26.73
CA LEU A 123 0.75 12.94 -27.20
C LEU A 123 1.67 11.79 -27.60
N GLU A 124 2.45 11.94 -28.68
CA GLU A 124 3.26 10.86 -29.24
C GLU A 124 4.18 10.17 -28.22
N ASP A 125 4.76 10.95 -27.30
CA ASP A 125 5.62 10.44 -26.21
C ASP A 125 4.86 9.53 -25.22
N ASN A 126 3.55 9.72 -25.08
CA ASN A 126 2.70 8.98 -24.15
C ASN A 126 1.97 7.81 -24.81
N LYS A 127 2.01 7.66 -26.15
CA LYS A 127 1.31 6.58 -26.88
C LYS A 127 1.76 5.18 -26.47
N ARG A 128 3.01 5.04 -26.01
CA ARG A 128 3.58 3.77 -25.51
C ARG A 128 3.12 3.41 -24.10
N ALA A 129 2.47 4.33 -23.38
CA ALA A 129 2.17 4.14 -21.98
C ALA A 129 1.05 3.13 -21.72
N GLY A 130 0.06 3.06 -22.62
CA GLY A 130 -1.11 2.18 -22.54
C GLY A 130 -1.96 2.36 -21.27
N LEU A 131 -3.24 1.97 -21.33
CA LEU A 131 -4.03 1.79 -20.11
C LEU A 131 -3.76 0.41 -19.51
N VAL A 132 -3.57 0.36 -18.20
CA VAL A 132 -3.31 -0.86 -17.43
C VAL A 132 -4.49 -1.10 -16.51
N LEU A 133 -4.99 -2.34 -16.44
CA LEU A 133 -6.02 -2.75 -15.49
C LEU A 133 -5.34 -3.29 -14.23
N ASP A 134 -5.90 -2.99 -13.06
CA ASP A 134 -5.36 -3.47 -11.80
C ASP A 134 -5.81 -4.88 -11.44
N CYS A 135 -5.02 -5.55 -10.60
CA CYS A 135 -5.44 -6.72 -9.86
C CYS A 135 -6.19 -6.26 -8.59
N LYS A 136 -7.47 -6.63 -8.47
CA LYS A 136 -8.38 -6.16 -7.40
C LYS A 136 -7.80 -6.28 -5.99
N THR A 137 -7.03 -7.33 -5.73
CA THR A 137 -6.49 -7.68 -4.41
C THR A 137 -5.10 -7.08 -4.13
N ARG A 138 -4.45 -6.48 -5.13
CA ARG A 138 -3.07 -5.99 -5.03
C ARG A 138 -3.00 -4.48 -5.22
N TRP A 139 -2.95 -3.76 -4.12
CA TRP A 139 -2.90 -2.29 -4.10
C TRP A 139 -1.80 -1.70 -4.99
N SER A 140 -0.64 -2.34 -5.13
CA SER A 140 0.44 -1.82 -5.97
C SER A 140 0.04 -1.75 -7.45
N SER A 141 -0.76 -2.70 -7.94
CA SER A 141 -1.28 -2.68 -9.32
C SER A 141 -2.38 -1.64 -9.51
N MET A 142 -3.17 -1.37 -8.46
CA MET A 142 -4.15 -0.29 -8.44
C MET A 142 -3.46 1.09 -8.52
N VAL A 143 -2.32 1.27 -7.86
CA VAL A 143 -1.49 2.48 -8.00
C VAL A 143 -1.04 2.66 -9.44
N ASP A 144 -0.62 1.59 -10.11
CA ASP A 144 -0.17 1.65 -11.50
C ASP A 144 -1.31 2.03 -12.45
N MET A 145 -2.49 1.43 -12.28
CA MET A 145 -3.68 1.79 -13.05
C MET A 145 -4.05 3.26 -12.85
N VAL A 146 -4.14 3.73 -11.60
CA VAL A 146 -4.53 5.11 -11.30
C VAL A 146 -3.49 6.11 -11.82
N SER A 147 -2.20 5.81 -11.65
CA SER A 147 -1.11 6.66 -12.15
C SER A 147 -1.14 6.79 -13.67
N LYS A 148 -1.37 5.68 -14.38
CA LYS A 148 -1.49 5.67 -15.85
C LYS A 148 -2.76 6.39 -16.33
N PHE A 149 -3.87 6.20 -15.63
CA PHE A 149 -5.11 6.92 -15.89
C PHE A 149 -4.91 8.44 -15.75
N LEU A 150 -4.28 8.90 -14.67
CA LEU A 150 -4.01 10.32 -14.42
C LEU A 150 -3.04 10.93 -15.44
N LEU A 151 -2.04 10.15 -15.89
CA LEU A 151 -1.12 10.57 -16.94
C LEU A 151 -1.83 10.84 -18.27
N LEU A 152 -2.83 10.02 -18.61
CA LEU A 152 -3.58 10.09 -19.86
C LEU A 152 -4.93 10.82 -19.72
N LYS A 153 -5.22 11.44 -18.57
CA LYS A 153 -6.56 11.93 -18.21
C LYS A 153 -7.18 12.85 -19.26
N ASP A 154 -6.41 13.78 -19.82
CA ASP A 154 -6.94 14.76 -20.78
C ASP A 154 -7.31 14.08 -22.10
N ALA A 155 -6.52 13.10 -22.53
CA ALA A 155 -6.81 12.30 -23.73
C ALA A 155 -8.00 11.37 -23.50
N ILE A 156 -8.08 10.75 -22.32
CA ILE A 156 -9.22 9.91 -21.91
C ILE A 156 -10.51 10.73 -21.92
N LEU A 157 -10.53 11.91 -21.30
CA LEU A 157 -11.74 12.73 -21.22
C LEU A 157 -12.21 13.19 -22.61
N LYS A 158 -11.30 13.56 -23.52
CA LYS A 158 -11.64 13.88 -24.91
C LYS A 158 -12.19 12.67 -25.66
N ALA A 159 -11.52 11.52 -25.56
CA ALA A 159 -11.97 10.28 -26.21
C ALA A 159 -13.34 9.81 -25.69
N LEU A 160 -13.64 10.00 -24.40
CA LEU A 160 -14.96 9.70 -23.83
C LEU A 160 -16.05 10.60 -24.43
N ILE A 161 -15.76 11.87 -24.69
CA ILE A 161 -16.68 12.80 -25.36
C ILE A 161 -16.94 12.36 -26.80
N ASP A 162 -15.91 12.02 -27.56
CA ASP A 162 -16.03 11.58 -28.95
C ASP A 162 -16.80 10.26 -29.09
N LEU A 163 -16.57 9.34 -28.15
CA LEU A 163 -17.27 8.06 -28.07
C LEU A 163 -18.66 8.16 -27.42
N LYS A 164 -19.08 9.36 -27.01
CA LYS A 164 -20.37 9.67 -26.36
C LYS A 164 -20.63 8.82 -25.11
N GLU A 165 -19.58 8.49 -24.38
CA GLU A 165 -19.68 7.73 -23.13
C GLU A 165 -20.14 8.65 -21.99
N LYS A 166 -21.10 8.20 -21.18
CA LYS A 166 -21.72 9.02 -20.13
C LYS A 166 -20.81 9.23 -18.91
N THR A 167 -19.75 8.44 -18.78
CA THR A 167 -18.89 8.44 -17.61
C THR A 167 -18.04 9.71 -17.57
N MET A 168 -18.37 10.63 -16.65
CA MET A 168 -17.68 11.92 -16.47
C MET A 168 -17.01 11.99 -15.10
N PHE A 169 -15.79 12.54 -15.03
CA PHE A 169 -15.12 12.84 -13.77
C PHE A 169 -15.22 14.33 -13.45
N SER A 170 -15.60 14.64 -12.21
CA SER A 170 -15.49 16.00 -11.68
C SER A 170 -14.03 16.35 -11.38
N THR A 171 -13.73 17.64 -11.29
CA THR A 171 -12.40 18.12 -10.86
C THR A 171 -12.04 17.59 -9.48
N TYR A 172 -12.99 17.60 -8.55
CA TYR A 172 -12.82 17.06 -7.20
C TYR A 172 -12.45 15.57 -7.19
N GLU A 173 -13.12 14.74 -8.00
CA GLU A 173 -12.78 13.32 -8.13
C GLU A 173 -11.37 13.10 -8.69
N LEU A 174 -10.95 13.92 -9.65
CA LEU A 174 -9.59 13.86 -10.20
C LEU A 174 -8.53 14.28 -9.17
N ASP A 175 -8.82 15.29 -8.36
CA ASP A 175 -7.94 15.73 -7.27
C ASP A 175 -7.81 14.65 -6.19
N LEU A 176 -8.91 13.98 -5.83
CA LEU A 176 -8.89 12.82 -4.92
C LEU A 176 -8.07 11.65 -5.47
N LEU A 177 -8.22 11.34 -6.77
CA LEU A 177 -7.39 10.33 -7.43
C LEU A 177 -5.91 10.71 -7.41
N GLN A 178 -5.60 11.98 -7.63
CA GLN A 178 -4.23 12.48 -7.60
C GLN A 178 -3.61 12.36 -6.20
N ASP A 179 -4.36 12.71 -5.14
CA ASP A 179 -3.91 12.55 -3.76
C ASP A 179 -3.69 11.06 -3.41
N LEU A 180 -4.63 10.19 -3.77
CA LEU A 180 -4.51 8.73 -3.63
C LEU A 180 -3.26 8.19 -4.33
N SER A 181 -3.07 8.56 -5.60
CA SER A 181 -1.95 8.11 -6.42
C SER A 181 -0.62 8.57 -5.85
N THR A 182 -0.51 9.85 -5.47
CA THR A 182 0.72 10.45 -4.95
C THR A 182 1.09 9.78 -3.62
N THR A 183 0.12 9.63 -2.72
CA THR A 183 0.33 9.03 -1.40
C THR A 183 0.79 7.58 -1.52
N LEU A 184 0.08 6.76 -2.32
CA LEU A 184 0.45 5.35 -2.46
C LEU A 184 1.71 5.12 -3.27
N THR A 185 2.07 6.03 -4.17
CA THR A 185 3.36 5.97 -4.88
C THR A 185 4.53 6.08 -3.90
N ILE A 186 4.43 6.96 -2.89
CA ILE A 186 5.45 7.07 -1.82
C ILE A 186 5.60 5.73 -1.09
N VAL A 187 4.47 5.09 -0.75
CA VAL A 187 4.45 3.79 -0.06
C VAL A 187 5.03 2.69 -0.96
N LYS A 188 4.65 2.64 -2.25
CA LYS A 188 5.15 1.68 -3.23
C LYS A 188 6.66 1.77 -3.40
N SER A 189 7.18 2.97 -3.66
CA SER A 189 8.63 3.21 -3.80
C SER A 189 9.41 2.82 -2.55
N THR A 190 8.82 2.98 -1.36
CA THR A 190 9.45 2.59 -0.10
C THR A 190 9.59 1.07 -0.01
N VAL A 191 8.50 0.34 -0.29
CA VAL A 191 8.51 -1.13 -0.31
C VAL A 191 9.53 -1.64 -1.33
N GLU A 192 9.55 -1.07 -2.53
CA GLU A 192 10.51 -1.43 -3.57
C GLU A 192 11.95 -1.17 -3.13
N ALA A 193 12.23 -0.06 -2.44
CA ALA A 193 13.58 0.31 -2.02
C ALA A 193 14.20 -0.66 -1.00
N PHE A 194 13.42 -1.17 -0.05
CA PHE A 194 13.96 -2.08 0.96
C PHE A 194 13.76 -3.57 0.64
N CYS A 195 12.97 -3.90 -0.37
CA CYS A 195 12.85 -5.26 -0.92
C CYS A 195 13.89 -5.56 -2.03
N GLN A 196 14.81 -4.63 -2.31
CA GLN A 196 15.92 -4.89 -3.24
C GLN A 196 16.88 -5.93 -2.66
N GLU A 197 17.49 -6.75 -3.53
CA GLU A 197 18.45 -7.80 -3.13
C GLU A 197 19.62 -7.27 -2.27
N LYS A 198 20.04 -6.02 -2.51
CA LYS A 198 21.15 -5.37 -1.79
C LYS A 198 20.70 -4.58 -0.56
N ALA A 199 19.41 -4.53 -0.27
CA ALA A 199 18.91 -3.82 0.89
C ALA A 199 19.35 -4.54 2.16
N ASN A 200 19.68 -3.76 3.19
CA ASN A 200 19.96 -4.24 4.54
C ASN A 200 19.05 -3.50 5.53
N LEU A 201 19.21 -3.80 6.82
CA LEU A 201 18.38 -3.21 7.86
C LEU A 201 18.51 -1.66 7.94
N LEU A 202 19.67 -1.10 7.60
CA LEU A 202 19.88 0.36 7.58
C LEU A 202 19.18 1.02 6.39
N THR A 203 19.25 0.41 5.20
CA THR A 203 18.54 0.94 4.03
C THR A 203 17.03 0.84 4.23
N ALA A 204 16.55 -0.25 4.85
CA ALA A 204 15.14 -0.40 5.23
C ALA A 204 14.70 0.69 6.23
N ASP A 205 15.45 0.92 7.32
CA ASP A 205 15.11 1.96 8.29
C ASP A 205 15.10 3.36 7.65
N THR A 206 16.08 3.63 6.77
CA THR A 206 16.17 4.90 6.05
C THR A 206 14.99 5.11 5.08
N ALA A 207 14.60 4.06 4.36
CA ALA A 207 13.43 4.10 3.47
C ALA A 207 12.14 4.37 4.26
N LEU A 208 11.97 3.74 5.43
CA LEU A 208 10.82 3.99 6.31
C LEU A 208 10.80 5.43 6.83
N GLN A 209 11.96 5.98 7.21
CA GLN A 209 12.06 7.40 7.61
C GLN A 209 11.67 8.32 6.46
N PHE A 210 12.19 8.06 5.25
CA PHE A 210 11.82 8.81 4.05
C PHE A 210 10.32 8.77 3.79
N MET A 211 9.69 7.59 3.89
CA MET A 211 8.25 7.43 3.73
C MET A 211 7.46 8.29 4.73
N VAL A 212 7.82 8.22 6.02
CA VAL A 212 7.15 8.99 7.08
C VAL A 212 7.27 10.48 6.82
N THR A 213 8.47 10.97 6.49
CA THR A 213 8.69 12.39 6.18
C THR A 213 7.89 12.83 4.95
N LYS A 214 7.89 12.04 3.87
CA LYS A 214 7.16 12.38 2.64
C LYS A 214 5.65 12.38 2.83
N LEU A 215 5.12 11.46 3.63
CA LEU A 215 3.70 11.44 3.99
C LEU A 215 3.32 12.60 4.92
N GLN A 216 4.22 13.05 5.80
CA GLN A 216 4.00 14.25 6.62
C GLN A 216 3.98 15.53 5.79
N GLU A 217 4.84 15.61 4.77
CA GLU A 217 4.85 16.74 3.82
C GLU A 217 3.60 16.75 2.93
N ASN A 218 3.04 15.58 2.62
CA ASN A 218 1.83 15.45 1.81
C ASN A 218 0.58 15.70 2.68
N ASN A 219 0.02 16.91 2.60
CA ASN A 219 -1.13 17.37 3.40
C ASN A 219 -2.50 16.74 3.04
N GLY A 220 -2.49 15.54 2.46
CA GLY A 220 -3.70 14.81 2.04
C GLY A 220 -4.41 14.10 3.19
N VAL A 221 -5.74 13.96 3.10
CA VAL A 221 -6.53 13.21 4.08
C VAL A 221 -6.06 11.76 4.13
N ILE A 222 -5.86 11.13 2.96
CA ILE A 222 -5.38 9.76 2.89
C ILE A 222 -3.95 9.62 3.40
N SER A 223 -3.10 10.63 3.14
CA SER A 223 -1.74 10.67 3.65
C SER A 223 -1.70 10.65 5.17
N SER A 224 -2.57 11.43 5.84
CA SER A 224 -2.67 11.44 7.30
C SER A 224 -3.14 10.10 7.88
N ARG A 225 -4.16 9.46 7.27
CA ARG A 225 -4.68 8.16 7.69
C ARG A 225 -3.64 7.05 7.48
N LEU A 226 -2.96 7.05 6.33
CA LEU A 226 -1.88 6.11 6.05
C LEU A 226 -0.69 6.34 6.98
N LEU A 227 -0.30 7.59 7.23
CA LEU A 227 0.77 7.91 8.16
C LEU A 227 0.48 7.36 9.56
N GLN A 228 -0.74 7.55 10.09
CA GLN A 228 -1.13 7.00 11.38
C GLN A 228 -1.06 5.47 11.40
N ALA A 229 -1.64 4.81 10.39
CA ALA A 229 -1.61 3.36 10.29
C ALA A 229 -0.18 2.80 10.12
N LEU A 230 0.64 3.43 9.29
CA LEU A 230 2.01 3.03 9.01
C LEU A 230 2.91 3.22 10.23
N THR A 231 2.83 4.36 10.92
CA THR A 231 3.64 4.62 12.13
C THR A 231 3.34 3.61 13.23
N LEU A 232 2.06 3.24 13.43
CA LEU A 232 1.67 2.17 14.34
C LEU A 232 2.30 0.82 13.94
N ARG A 233 2.22 0.45 12.65
CA ARG A 233 2.75 -0.83 12.16
C ARG A 233 4.27 -0.90 12.18
N ILE A 234 4.95 0.23 11.93
CA ILE A 234 6.40 0.38 12.05
C ILE A 234 6.83 0.21 13.50
N ALA A 235 6.19 0.91 14.44
CA ALA A 235 6.52 0.81 15.86
C ALA A 235 6.38 -0.62 16.41
N GLN A 236 5.39 -1.38 15.94
CA GLN A 236 5.18 -2.78 16.34
C GLN A 236 6.28 -3.75 15.85
N ARG A 237 6.92 -3.46 14.71
CA ARG A 237 7.78 -4.43 14.00
C ARG A 237 9.25 -4.03 13.95
N ARG A 238 9.53 -2.73 14.09
CA ARG A 238 10.88 -2.19 14.08
C ARG A 238 11.62 -2.60 15.35
N GLN A 239 12.71 -3.33 15.19
CA GLN A 239 13.60 -3.69 16.30
C GLN A 239 14.58 -2.54 16.58
N ALA A 240 14.15 -1.59 17.41
CA ALA A 240 14.91 -0.37 17.70
C ALA A 240 16.34 -0.67 18.19
N ASP A 241 16.50 -1.62 19.11
CA ASP A 241 17.79 -2.02 19.68
C ASP A 241 18.79 -2.44 18.60
N LEU A 242 18.36 -3.29 17.67
CA LEU A 242 19.20 -3.82 16.60
C LEU A 242 19.54 -2.73 15.57
N VAL A 243 18.54 -1.97 15.13
CA VAL A 243 18.72 -0.89 14.14
C VAL A 243 19.65 0.19 14.70
N CYS A 244 19.42 0.63 15.94
CA CYS A 244 20.22 1.67 16.58
C CYS A 244 21.65 1.19 16.85
N THR A 245 21.84 -0.05 17.29
CA THR A 245 23.17 -0.66 17.41
C THR A 245 23.88 -0.69 16.05
N LEU A 246 23.18 -1.09 14.98
CA LEU A 246 23.74 -1.13 13.63
C LEU A 246 24.10 0.27 13.12
N LYS A 247 23.27 1.28 13.38
CA LYS A 247 23.56 2.68 13.05
C LYS A 247 24.79 3.20 13.80
N TYR A 248 24.87 2.90 15.10
CA TYR A 248 26.02 3.25 15.94
C TYR A 248 27.30 2.60 15.41
N LEU A 249 27.28 1.29 15.12
CA LEU A 249 28.43 0.57 14.58
C LEU A 249 28.83 1.06 13.18
N HIS A 250 27.86 1.50 12.37
CA HIS A 250 28.14 2.02 11.03
C HIS A 250 28.80 3.41 11.06
N ASN A 251 28.27 4.32 11.88
CA ASN A 251 28.85 5.64 12.09
C ASN A 251 28.39 6.25 13.42
N PRO A 252 29.22 6.20 14.48
CA PRO A 252 28.86 6.73 15.80
C PRO A 252 28.56 8.23 15.79
N ASN A 253 29.33 9.02 15.04
CA ASN A 253 29.15 10.48 14.97
C ASN A 253 27.80 10.84 14.36
N LYS A 254 27.44 10.17 13.26
CA LYS A 254 26.13 10.33 12.62
C LYS A 254 25.00 9.86 13.54
N TYR A 255 25.20 8.75 14.26
CA TYR A 255 24.22 8.24 15.22
C TYR A 255 23.88 9.29 16.27
N TYR A 256 24.85 10.00 16.85
CA TYR A 256 24.56 11.03 17.85
C TYR A 256 23.90 12.29 17.26
N GLN A 257 24.19 12.64 16.01
CA GLN A 257 23.61 13.80 15.31
C GLN A 257 22.14 13.61 14.90
N GLU A 258 21.69 12.38 14.60
CA GLU A 258 20.30 12.12 14.20
C GLU A 258 19.30 12.55 15.29
N GLN A 259 18.12 13.04 14.93
CA GLN A 259 17.09 13.35 15.94
C GLN A 259 16.31 12.09 16.29
N SER A 260 16.01 11.90 17.58
CA SER A 260 15.09 10.85 18.02
C SER A 260 13.66 11.32 17.78
N SER A 261 12.80 10.47 17.24
CA SER A 261 11.37 10.74 17.10
C SER A 261 10.54 9.70 17.83
N THR A 262 9.23 9.94 17.98
CA THR A 262 8.29 8.97 18.55
C THR A 262 8.20 7.69 17.70
N VAL A 263 8.31 7.84 16.38
CA VAL A 263 8.25 6.72 15.42
C VAL A 263 9.60 5.99 15.33
N PHE A 264 10.70 6.74 15.42
CA PHE A 264 12.07 6.23 15.34
C PHE A 264 12.85 6.61 16.61
N PRO A 265 12.58 5.93 17.74
CA PRO A 265 13.28 6.21 18.99
C PRO A 265 14.74 5.75 18.90
N LYS A 266 15.63 6.54 19.52
CA LYS A 266 17.01 6.16 19.82
C LYS A 266 17.06 5.34 21.11
N VAL A 267 17.99 4.39 21.17
CA VAL A 267 18.25 3.58 22.36
C VAL A 267 19.49 4.08 23.09
N GLY A 268 19.54 3.84 24.39
CA GLY A 268 20.66 4.22 25.25
C GLY A 268 21.94 3.41 24.95
N ASN A 269 23.09 3.96 25.34
CA ASN A 269 24.39 3.30 25.16
C ASN A 269 24.50 1.97 25.92
N ASP A 270 23.76 1.83 27.03
CA ASP A 270 23.63 0.61 27.81
C ASP A 270 23.01 -0.53 26.99
N VAL A 271 21.93 -0.24 26.26
CA VAL A 271 21.26 -1.20 25.37
C VAL A 271 22.18 -1.59 24.22
N ILE A 272 22.85 -0.62 23.59
CA ILE A 272 23.82 -0.87 22.52
C ILE A 272 24.94 -1.80 23.01
N THR A 273 25.50 -1.51 24.18
CA THR A 273 26.58 -2.31 24.77
C THR A 273 26.11 -3.74 25.04
N LYS A 274 24.90 -3.90 25.60
CA LYS A 274 24.31 -5.22 25.86
C LYS A 274 24.17 -6.04 24.57
N VAL A 275 23.62 -5.44 23.51
CA VAL A 275 23.47 -6.11 22.20
C VAL A 275 24.83 -6.53 21.64
N ILE A 276 25.84 -5.67 21.72
CA ILE A 276 27.21 -5.99 21.26
C ILE A 276 27.79 -7.17 22.06
N VAL A 277 27.66 -7.17 23.38
CA VAL A 277 28.13 -8.26 24.25
C VAL A 277 27.41 -9.57 23.91
N ASP A 278 26.10 -9.53 23.68
CA ASP A 278 25.32 -10.72 23.32
C ASP A 278 25.70 -11.27 21.94
N ILE A 279 26.06 -10.40 20.99
CA ILE A 279 26.62 -10.81 19.70
C ILE A 279 28.00 -11.47 19.89
N GLN A 280 28.88 -10.87 20.70
CA GLN A 280 30.21 -11.42 20.98
C GLN A 280 30.13 -12.82 21.59
N LYS A 281 29.23 -13.05 22.54
CA LYS A 281 28.98 -14.37 23.17
C LYS A 281 28.46 -15.46 22.23
N LYS A 282 27.91 -15.08 21.07
CA LYS A 282 27.41 -16.03 20.06
C LYS A 282 28.45 -16.37 18.98
N ILE A 283 29.47 -15.52 18.85
CA ILE A 283 30.55 -15.67 17.86
C ILE A 283 31.76 -16.38 18.48
N LEU A 284 31.98 -16.20 19.79
CA LEU A 284 33.00 -16.88 20.61
C LEU A 284 32.42 -18.12 21.28
#